data_AF-A0A524L6Y4-F1
#
_entry.id   AF-A0A524L6Y4-F1
#
_cell.length_a   1.000
_cell.length_b   1.000
_cell.length_c   1.000
_cell.angle_alpha   90.00
_cell.angle_beta   90.00
_cell.angle_gamma   90.00
#
_symmetry.space_group_name_H-M   'P 1'
#
loop_
_entity.id
_entity.type
_entity.pdbx_description
1 polymer ?
#
loop_
_entity_poly.entity_id
_entity_poly.type
_entity_poly.pdbx_seq_one_letter_code
_entity_poly.pdbx_strand_id
1 'polypeptide(L)' 'MDYIWSPWRMKYILGKEDEPQSVFCYALEQNNDSDYLIIHRGKNAFVMLNRFPYTSGHLM' A
#
# COMPACT_ATOMS: atom_id res chain seq x y z
N MET A 1 -12.51 -5.70 -18.93
CA MET A 1 -12.58 -4.38 -18.26
C MET A 1 -11.65 -3.49 -19.01
N ASP A 2 -12.18 -2.59 -19.82
CA ASP A 2 -11.35 -1.86 -20.79
C ASP A 2 -10.76 -0.59 -20.17
N TYR A 3 -11.32 -0.14 -19.03
CA TYR A 3 -10.86 1.04 -18.30
C TYR A 3 -10.99 0.84 -16.78
N ILE A 4 -9.91 1.12 -16.04
CA ILE A 4 -9.90 1.22 -14.57
C ILE A 4 -9.63 2.68 -14.21
N TRP A 5 -10.68 3.35 -13.73
CA TRP A 5 -10.61 4.74 -13.28
C TRP A 5 -9.95 4.82 -11.90
N SER A 6 -9.04 5.78 -11.73
CA SER A 6 -8.28 5.97 -10.49
C SER A 6 -8.06 7.46 -10.25
N PRO A 7 -9.06 8.18 -9.71
CA PRO A 7 -9.02 9.64 -9.57
C PRO A 7 -7.86 10.13 -8.70
N TRP A 8 -7.31 9.29 -7.82
CA TRP A 8 -6.13 9.58 -7.01
C TRP A 8 -4.80 9.52 -7.78
N ARG A 9 -4.76 8.92 -8.97
CA ARG A 9 -3.51 8.56 -9.67
C ARG A 9 -2.60 9.76 -9.91
N MET A 10 -3.15 10.88 -10.38
CA MET A 10 -2.33 12.06 -10.67
C MET A 10 -1.72 12.66 -9.42
N LYS A 11 -2.49 12.73 -8.32
CA LYS A 11 -2.00 13.21 -7.03
C LYS A 11 -0.88 12.31 -6.48
N TYR A 12 -1.00 10.99 -6.64
CA TYR A 12 0.02 10.04 -6.20
C TYR A 12 1.33 10.20 -6.97
N ILE A 13 1.27 10.30 -8.30
CA ILE A 13 2.46 10.45 -9.15
C ILE A 13 3.20 11.76 -8.85
N LEU A 14 2.45 12.86 -8.68
CA LEU A 14 3.02 14.19 -8.42
C LEU A 14 3.46 14.38 -6.97
N GLY A 15 2.86 13.66 -6.01
CA GLY A 15 3.16 13.75 -4.59
C GLY A 15 4.23 12.76 -4.11
N LYS A 16 4.96 12.11 -5.03
CA LYS A 16 6.04 11.20 -4.67
C LYS A 16 7.23 12.01 -4.16
N GLU A 17 7.53 11.84 -2.88
CA GLU A 17 8.81 12.26 -2.30
C GLU A 17 9.78 11.08 -2.32
N ASP A 18 11.07 11.37 -2.48
CA ASP A 18 12.11 10.34 -2.42
C ASP A 18 12.35 9.98 -0.95
N GLU A 19 11.63 8.95 -0.50
CA GLU A 19 11.81 8.34 0.80
C GLU A 19 13.05 7.42 0.79
N PRO A 20 13.95 7.52 1.78
CA PRO A 20 15.16 6.70 1.83
C PRO A 20 14.87 5.21 2.08
N GLN A 21 13.66 4.87 2.55
CA GLN A 21 13.26 3.52 2.90
C GLN A 21 12.06 3.04 2.07
N SER A 22 12.03 1.74 1.77
CA SER A 22 10.87 1.09 1.17
C SER A 22 9.66 1.17 2.10
N VAL A 23 8.51 1.59 1.56
CA VAL A 23 7.23 1.62 2.28
C VAL A 23 6.86 0.28 2.91
N PHE A 24 7.26 -0.83 2.29
CA PHE A 24 7.01 -2.19 2.80
C PHE A 24 7.86 -2.50 4.02
N CYS A 25 9.17 -2.17 3.97
CA CYS A 25 10.08 -2.39 5.09
C CYS A 25 9.69 -1.48 6.26
N TYR A 26 9.39 -0.21 5.97
CA TYR A 26 8.94 0.74 6.97
C TYR A 26 7.67 0.23 7.66
N ALA A 27 6.65 -0.20 6.92
CA ALA A 27 5.44 -0.77 7.50
C ALA A 27 5.70 -2.00 8.39
N LEU A 28 6.63 -2.87 8.01
CA LEU A 28 6.97 -4.06 8.80
C LEU A 28 7.65 -3.73 10.14
N GLU A 29 8.42 -2.65 10.22
CA GLU A 29 9.09 -2.20 11.45
C GLU A 29 8.10 -1.62 12.48
N GLN A 30 6.89 -1.27 12.05
CA GLN A 30 5.88 -0.67 12.90
C GLN A 30 5.10 -1.76 13.64
N ASN A 31 4.74 -1.47 14.88
CA ASN A 31 3.97 -2.39 15.72
C ASN A 31 2.46 -2.06 15.73
N ASN A 32 1.96 -1.45 14.65
CA ASN A 32 0.56 -1.05 14.49
C ASN A 32 0.06 -1.40 13.09
N ASP A 33 -0.33 -2.65 12.92
CA ASP A 33 -0.69 -3.21 11.62
C ASP A 33 -1.86 -2.47 10.96
N SER A 34 -2.83 -1.98 11.74
CA SER A 34 -4.00 -1.27 11.19
C SER A 34 -3.65 0.05 10.51
N ASP A 35 -2.74 0.84 11.09
CA ASP A 35 -2.37 2.14 10.52
C ASP A 35 -1.56 1.99 9.22
N TYR A 36 -0.82 0.89 9.14
CA TYR A 36 0.00 0.52 7.98
C TYR A 36 -0.71 -0.44 7.02
N LEU A 37 -2.00 -0.71 7.27
CA LEU A 37 -2.86 -1.54 6.44
C LEU A 37 -2.37 -2.98 6.26
N ILE A 38 -1.56 -3.49 7.19
CA ILE A 38 -1.14 -4.88 7.23
C ILE A 38 -2.32 -5.72 7.76
N ILE A 39 -2.71 -6.74 7.01
CA ILE A 39 -3.81 -7.64 7.38
C ILE A 39 -3.25 -8.92 8.02
N HIS A 40 -2.09 -9.38 7.56
CA HIS A 40 -1.50 -10.62 8.05
C HIS A 40 0.01 -10.62 7.93
N ARG A 41 0.69 -11.07 8.99
CA ARG A 41 2.14 -11.32 9.00
C ARG A 41 2.41 -12.82 9.01
N GLY A 42 2.95 -13.32 7.91
CA GLY A 42 3.41 -14.69 7.78
C GLY A 42 4.91 -14.82 8.08
N LYS A 43 5.42 -16.05 7.99
CA LYS A 43 6.83 -16.36 8.28
C LYS A 43 7.81 -15.72 7.27
N ASN A 44 7.44 -15.72 5.99
CA ASN A 44 8.30 -15.29 4.88
C ASN A 44 7.71 -14.14 4.04
N ALA A 45 6.47 -13.77 4.32
CA ALA A 45 5.72 -12.76 3.57
C ALA A 45 4.63 -12.18 4.47
N PHE A 46 4.08 -11.05 4.08
CA PHE A 46 2.95 -10.40 4.74
C PHE A 46 1.95 -9.92 3.68
N VAL A 47 0.72 -9.68 4.09
CA VAL A 47 -0.37 -9.22 3.21
C VAL A 47 -0.82 -7.86 3.72
N MET A 48 -1.00 -6.91 2.80
CA MET A 48 -1.48 -5.58 3.13
C MET A 48 -2.52 -5.06 2.12
N LEU A 49 -3.36 -4.10 2.53
CA LEU A 49 -4.21 -3.38 1.59
C LEU A 49 -3.38 -2.34 0.83
N ASN A 50 -3.72 -2.17 -0.44
CA ASN A 50 -3.24 -1.04 -1.20
C ASN A 50 -3.98 0.23 -0.74
N ARG A 51 -3.23 1.23 -0.25
CA ARG A 51 -3.75 2.55 0.13
C ARG A 51 -4.40 3.30 -1.04
N PHE A 52 -4.06 2.91 -2.27
CA PHE A 52 -4.59 3.43 -3.53
C PHE A 52 -5.27 2.31 -4.33
N PRO A 53 -6.39 1.76 -3.84
CA PRO A 53 -6.97 0.51 -4.34
C PRO A 53 -7.75 0.72 -5.65
N TYR A 54 -7.60 -0.17 -6.64
CA TYR A 54 -8.43 -0.13 -7.85
C TYR A 54 -9.86 -0.61 -7.61
N THR A 55 -10.02 -1.54 -6.67
CA THR A 55 -11.29 -2.09 -6.21
C THR A 55 -11.20 -2.37 -4.70
N SER A 56 -12.34 -2.47 -4.02
CA SER A 56 -12.36 -2.85 -2.60
C SER A 56 -11.67 -4.19 -2.38
N GLY A 57 -10.78 -4.25 -1.39
CA GLY A 57 -9.99 -5.45 -1.10
C GLY A 57 -8.81 -5.65 -2.06
N HIS A 58 -8.32 -4.60 -2.73
CA HIS A 58 -7.06 -4.68 -3.47
C HIS A 58 -5.90 -4.89 -2.49
N LEU A 59 -5.27 -6.06 -2.57
CA LEU A 59 -4.16 -6.49 -1.70
C LEU A 59 -2.83 -6.45 -2.44
N MET A 60 -1.76 -6.40 -1.65
CA MET A 60 -0.35 -6.57 -2.06
C MET A 60 0.31 -7.61 -1.17
#